data_AF-A0AAV9NAD0-F1
#
_entry.id   AF-A0AAV9NAD0-F1
#
_cell.length_a   1.000
_cell.length_b   1.000
_cell.length_c   1.000
_cell.angle_alpha   90.00
_cell.angle_beta   90.00
_cell.angle_gamma   90.00
#
_symmetry.space_group_name_H-M   'P 1'
#
loop_
_entity.id
_entity.type
_entity.pdbx_description
1 polymer ?
#
loop_
_entity_poly.entity_id
_entity_poly.type
_entity_poly.pdbx_seq_one_letter_code
_entity_poly.pdbx_strand_id
1 'polypeptide(L)'
;MVADTVLSESVIGLILLPIAGNVAEHVTALSVATKNKMDLAIGVSVGSSIQITLFVTPLVVIIGWILGKDMTLYFSIFETIAMVASAFLVVVLILNGRTNYFEGSLLCACYVMVGAGACLLPDSSA
;
A
#
# COMPACT_ATOMS: atom_id res chain seq x y z
N MET A 1 12.65 8.27 -21.34
CA MET A 1 13.51 9.33 -20.78
C MET A 1 12.68 10.06 -19.74
N VAL A 2 12.62 9.53 -18.52
CA VAL A 2 12.05 10.23 -17.34
C VAL A 2 13.20 11.06 -16.80
N ALA A 3 13.35 12.26 -17.34
CA ALA A 3 14.30 13.25 -16.86
C ALA A 3 13.57 14.19 -15.91
N ASP A 4 14.20 14.49 -14.78
CA ASP A 4 13.86 15.54 -13.80
C ASP A 4 12.65 15.33 -12.89
N THR A 5 12.66 14.27 -12.08
CA THR A 5 11.97 14.31 -10.78
C THR A 5 12.98 14.09 -9.66
N VAL A 6 12.99 15.01 -8.69
CA VAL A 6 13.73 14.95 -7.41
C VAL A 6 13.24 13.79 -6.51
N LEU A 7 12.44 12.87 -7.05
CA LEU A 7 11.75 11.81 -6.33
C LEU A 7 12.28 10.45 -6.79
N SER A 8 12.68 9.64 -5.82
CA SER A 8 13.15 8.26 -6.00
C SER A 8 12.08 7.39 -6.69
N GLU A 9 12.51 6.43 -7.52
CA GLU A 9 11.61 5.49 -8.22
C GLU A 9 10.75 4.71 -7.22
N SER A 10 11.31 4.41 -6.03
CA SER A 10 10.59 3.79 -4.92
C SER A 10 9.43 4.66 -4.41
N VAL A 11 9.56 5.99 -4.39
CA VAL A 11 8.45 6.88 -3.97
C VAL A 11 7.32 6.84 -4.99
N ILE A 12 7.66 6.83 -6.27
CA ILE A 12 6.68 6.76 -7.35
C ILE A 12 5.94 5.41 -7.28
N GLY A 13 6.67 4.30 -7.15
CA GLY A 13 6.11 2.95 -7.13
C GLY A 13 5.34 2.60 -5.85
N LEU A 14 5.84 3.03 -4.68
CA LEU A 14 5.29 2.62 -3.38
C LEU A 14 4.20 3.57 -2.85
N ILE A 15 4.27 4.86 -3.18
CA ILE A 15 3.35 5.87 -2.63
C ILE A 15 2.41 6.39 -3.71
N LEU A 16 2.94 6.96 -4.80
CA LEU A 16 2.10 7.67 -5.78
C LEU A 16 1.22 6.73 -6.60
N LEU A 17 1.79 5.64 -7.12
CA LEU A 17 1.07 4.71 -7.99
C LEU A 17 -0.10 4.02 -7.26
N PRO A 18 0.06 3.49 -6.03
CA PRO A 18 -1.04 2.85 -5.31
C PRO A 18 -2.12 3.84 -4.87
N ILE A 19 -1.76 5.08 -4.49
CA ILE A 19 -2.74 6.13 -4.20
C ILE A 19 -3.61 6.35 -5.44
N ALA A 20 -2.99 6.62 -6.60
CA ALA A 20 -3.71 6.91 -7.84
C ALA A 20 -4.57 5.72 -8.31
N GLY A 21 -4.04 4.50 -8.21
CA GLY A 21 -4.75 3.28 -8.59
C GLY A 21 -5.97 2.97 -7.73
N ASN A 22 -5.94 3.33 -6.44
CA ASN A 22 -6.94 2.93 -5.46
C ASN A 22 -7.82 4.09 -4.94
N VAL A 23 -7.72 5.30 -5.52
CA VAL A 23 -8.49 6.48 -5.06
C VAL A 23 -9.99 6.19 -4.95
N ALA A 24 -10.56 5.56 -5.99
CA ALA A 24 -12.00 5.30 -6.04
C ALA A 24 -12.46 4.39 -4.88
N GLU A 25 -11.67 3.39 -4.53
CA GLU A 25 -11.93 2.47 -3.43
C GLU A 25 -11.75 3.17 -2.08
N HIS A 26 -10.71 4.01 -1.93
CA HIS A 26 -10.50 4.82 -0.73
C HIS A 26 -11.66 5.78 -0.47
N VAL A 27 -12.15 6.47 -1.50
CA VAL A 27 -13.32 7.36 -1.39
C VAL A 27 -14.57 6.58 -1.01
N THR A 28 -14.75 5.39 -1.58
CA THR A 28 -15.87 4.51 -1.26
C THR A 28 -15.82 4.05 0.20
N ALA A 29 -14.65 3.58 0.66
CA ALA A 29 -14.43 3.17 2.04
C ALA A 29 -14.69 4.33 3.02
N LEU A 30 -14.20 5.54 2.71
CA LEU A 30 -14.43 6.73 3.54
C LEU A 30 -15.92 7.11 3.58
N SER A 31 -16.61 7.11 2.44
CA SER A 31 -18.05 7.40 2.38
C SER A 31 -18.87 6.39 3.19
N VAL A 32 -18.54 5.10 3.09
CA VAL A 32 -19.17 4.04 3.88
C VAL A 32 -18.88 4.20 5.38
N ALA A 33 -17.64 4.57 5.75
CA ALA A 33 -17.26 4.83 7.14
C ALA A 33 -18.05 6.01 7.74
N THR A 34 -18.25 7.11 6.99
CA THR A 34 -19.06 8.26 7.47
C THR A 34 -20.52 7.90 7.73
N LYS A 35 -21.02 6.80 7.15
CA LYS A 35 -22.36 6.26 7.39
C LYS A 35 -22.41 5.29 8.58
N ASN A 36 -21.40 5.28 9.45
CA ASN A 36 -21.25 4.38 10.60
C ASN A 36 -21.24 2.88 10.22
N LYS A 37 -20.82 2.54 8.99
CA LYS A 37 -20.70 1.15 8.52
C LYS A 37 -19.23 0.73 8.48
N MET A 38 -18.57 0.73 9.64
CA MET A 38 -17.12 0.49 9.72
C MET A 38 -16.72 -0.90 9.23
N ASP A 39 -17.50 -1.94 9.52
CA ASP A 39 -17.22 -3.31 9.03
C ASP A 39 -17.17 -3.38 7.50
N LEU A 40 -18.08 -2.64 6.83
CA LEU A 40 -18.11 -2.58 5.37
C LEU A 40 -16.94 -1.76 4.83
N ALA A 41 -16.56 -0.67 5.51
CA ALA A 41 -15.39 0.12 5.13
C ALA A 41 -14.08 -0.69 5.24
N ILE A 42 -13.91 -1.42 6.34
CA ILE A 42 -12.78 -2.34 6.54
C ILE A 42 -12.80 -3.45 5.49
N GLY A 43 -13.98 -4.01 5.21
CA GLY A 43 -14.15 -5.04 4.18
C GLY A 43 -13.72 -4.58 2.79
N VAL A 44 -14.06 -3.35 2.40
CA VAL A 44 -13.62 -2.76 1.12
C VAL A 44 -12.09 -2.59 1.10
N SER A 45 -11.50 -2.01 2.15
CA SER A 45 -10.06 -1.73 2.20
C SER A 45 -9.21 -3.01 2.23
N VAL A 46 -9.58 -3.98 3.07
CA VAL A 46 -8.87 -5.26 3.19
C VAL A 46 -9.10 -6.12 1.95
N GLY A 47 -10.32 -6.12 1.40
CA GLY A 47 -10.65 -6.84 0.17
C GLY A 47 -9.79 -6.39 -1.02
N SER A 48 -9.66 -5.06 -1.21
CA SER A 48 -8.79 -4.48 -2.25
C SER A 48 -7.32 -4.90 -2.05
N SER A 49 -6.81 -4.83 -0.81
CA SER A 49 -5.43 -5.26 -0.49
C SER A 49 -5.18 -6.73 -0.81
N ILE A 50 -6.13 -7.61 -0.51
CA ILE A 50 -6.05 -9.05 -0.81
C ILE A 50 -6.08 -9.27 -2.32
N GLN A 51 -6.95 -8.58 -3.06
CA GLN A 51 -7.02 -8.68 -4.52
C GLN A 51 -5.72 -8.24 -5.17
N ILE A 52 -5.15 -7.12 -4.74
CA ILE A 52 -3.87 -6.64 -5.26
C ILE A 52 -2.78 -7.67 -5.01
N THR A 53 -2.68 -8.18 -3.78
CA THR A 53 -1.62 -9.12 -3.37
C THR A 53 -1.73 -10.48 -4.05
N LEU A 54 -2.93 -11.08 -4.07
CA LEU A 54 -3.13 -12.45 -4.56
C LEU A 54 -3.42 -12.56 -6.05
N PHE A 55 -3.87 -11.47 -6.68
CA PHE A 55 -4.23 -11.49 -8.09
C PHE A 55 -3.38 -10.53 -8.92
N VAL A 56 -3.36 -9.24 -8.58
CA VAL A 56 -2.70 -8.23 -9.42
C VAL A 56 -1.18 -8.42 -9.46
N THR A 57 -0.53 -8.58 -8.30
CA THR A 57 0.94 -8.77 -8.23
C THR A 57 1.42 -9.99 -9.02
N PRO A 58 0.89 -11.22 -8.84
CA PRO A 58 1.34 -12.36 -9.64
C PRO A 58 0.98 -12.22 -11.12
N LEU A 59 -0.16 -11.60 -11.45
CA LEU A 59 -0.53 -11.33 -12.84
C LEU A 59 0.49 -10.43 -13.54
N VAL A 60 0.95 -9.37 -12.87
CA VAL A 60 1.97 -8.46 -13.41
C VAL A 60 3.30 -9.18 -13.64
N VAL A 61 3.70 -10.09 -12.76
CA VAL A 61 4.90 -10.93 -12.95
C VAL A 61 4.77 -11.80 -14.20
N ILE A 62 3.64 -12.48 -14.36
CA ILE A 62 3.37 -13.34 -15.52
C ILE A 62 3.35 -12.52 -16.82
N ILE A 63 2.69 -11.36 -16.82
CA ILE A 63 2.68 -10.45 -17.98
C ILE A 63 4.10 -9.98 -18.31
N GLY A 64 4.92 -9.68 -17.29
CA GLY A 64 6.33 -9.35 -17.47
C GLY A 64 7.08 -10.44 -18.24
N TRP A 65 6.91 -11.70 -17.84
CA TRP A 65 7.54 -12.84 -18.52
C TRP A 65 7.06 -13.01 -19.96
N ILE A 66 5.77 -12.80 -20.24
CA ILE A 66 5.22 -12.86 -21.61
C ILE A 66 5.82 -11.76 -22.49
N LEU A 67 6.05 -10.57 -21.92
CA LEU A 67 6.66 -9.43 -22.61
C LEU A 67 8.20 -9.51 -22.69
N GLY A 68 8.81 -10.60 -22.20
CA GLY A 68 10.27 -10.78 -22.17
C GLY A 68 10.99 -9.84 -21.20
N LYS A 69 10.30 -9.33 -20.17
CA LYS A 69 10.90 -8.57 -19.07
C LYS A 69 11.01 -9.44 -17.83
N ASP A 70 12.20 -9.48 -17.23
CA ASP A 70 12.45 -10.19 -15.98
C ASP A 70 11.81 -9.43 -14.81
N MET A 71 10.53 -9.69 -14.56
CA MET A 71 9.80 -9.20 -13.39
C MET A 71 9.87 -10.25 -12.28
N THR A 72 10.17 -9.81 -11.06
CA THR A 72 10.27 -10.69 -9.88
C THR A 72 9.42 -10.15 -8.73
N LEU A 73 9.11 -11.01 -7.76
CA LEU A 73 8.49 -10.65 -6.48
C LEU A 73 9.55 -10.23 -5.44
N TYR A 74 10.73 -9.80 -5.88
CA TYR A 74 11.80 -9.36 -5.00
C TYR A 74 11.56 -7.91 -4.59
N PHE A 75 11.16 -7.72 -3.35
CA PHE A 75 11.05 -6.40 -2.71
C PHE A 75 12.29 -6.12 -1.88
N SER A 76 12.62 -4.85 -1.70
CA SER A 76 13.68 -4.45 -0.78
C SER A 76 13.37 -4.91 0.65
N ILE A 77 14.40 -5.08 1.47
CA ILE A 77 14.25 -5.43 2.89
C ILE A 77 13.35 -4.41 3.62
N PHE A 78 13.47 -3.14 3.27
CA PHE A 78 12.66 -2.06 3.83
C PHE A 78 11.18 -2.23 3.46
N GLU A 79 10.87 -2.44 2.18
CA GLU A 79 9.51 -2.62 1.67
C GLU A 79 8.85 -3.88 2.26
N THR A 80 9.63 -4.97 2.35
CA THR A 80 9.16 -6.23 2.93
C THR A 80 8.79 -6.06 4.39
N ILE A 81 9.66 -5.44 5.20
CA ILE A 81 9.38 -5.17 6.61
C ILE A 81 8.18 -4.22 6.77
N ALA A 82 8.13 -3.16 5.96
CA ALA A 82 7.04 -2.19 6.00
C ALA A 82 5.68 -2.86 5.71
N MET A 83 5.59 -3.67 4.66
CA MET A 83 4.36 -4.39 4.31
C MET A 83 3.93 -5.39 5.39
N VAL A 84 4.87 -6.18 5.91
CA VAL A 84 4.56 -7.17 6.96
C VAL A 84 4.12 -6.46 8.25
N ALA A 85 4.83 -5.40 8.66
CA ALA A 85 4.48 -4.63 9.85
C ALA A 85 3.13 -3.93 9.70
N SER A 86 2.83 -3.35 8.53
CA SER A 86 1.52 -2.72 8.27
C SER A 86 0.38 -3.74 8.29
N ALA A 87 0.58 -4.91 7.67
CA ALA A 87 -0.42 -5.97 7.68
C ALA A 87 -0.68 -6.47 9.11
N PHE A 88 0.38 -6.69 9.88
CA PHE A 88 0.28 -7.10 11.27
C PHE A 88 -0.46 -6.07 12.12
N LEU A 89 -0.12 -4.78 11.99
CA LEU A 89 -0.78 -3.70 12.72
C LEU A 89 -2.28 -3.63 12.40
N VAL A 90 -2.65 -3.70 11.12
CA VAL A 90 -4.05 -3.69 10.69
C VAL A 90 -4.82 -4.89 11.26
N VAL A 91 -4.21 -6.08 11.26
CA VAL A 91 -4.83 -7.28 11.85
C VAL A 91 -5.09 -7.08 13.34
N VAL A 92 -4.12 -6.57 14.11
CA VAL A 92 -4.29 -6.31 15.54
C VAL A 92 -5.43 -5.32 15.80
N LEU A 93 -5.52 -4.24 15.01
CA LEU A 93 -6.59 -3.24 15.15
C LEU A 93 -7.97 -3.80 14.80
N ILE A 94 -8.07 -4.64 13.78
CA ILE A 94 -9.35 -5.29 13.43
C ILE A 94 -9.78 -6.26 14.54
N LEU A 95 -8.85 -7.02 15.12
CA LEU A 95 -9.13 -7.97 16.21
C LEU A 95 -9.62 -7.29 17.49
N ASN A 96 -9.26 -6.02 17.72
CA ASN A 96 -9.79 -5.24 18.84
C ASN A 96 -11.30 -4.95 18.70
N GLY A 97 -11.89 -5.09 17.50
CA GLY A 97 -13.34 -5.01 17.26
C GLY A 97 -13.97 -3.63 17.49
N ARG A 98 -13.18 -2.62 17.82
CA ARG A 98 -13.59 -1.21 17.98
C ARG A 98 -12.61 -0.34 17.21
N THR A 99 -13.11 0.77 16.67
CA THR A 99 -12.26 1.75 15.98
C THR A 99 -12.39 3.09 16.68
N ASN A 100 -11.26 3.73 16.97
CA ASN A 100 -11.23 5.06 17.54
C ASN A 100 -10.46 6.05 16.65
N TYR A 101 -10.76 7.34 16.78
CA TYR A 101 -10.03 8.40 16.06
C TYR A 101 -8.53 8.37 16.33
N PHE A 102 -8.13 7.98 17.54
CA PHE A 102 -6.73 7.84 17.91
C PHE A 102 -6.03 6.72 17.13
N GLU A 103 -6.66 5.55 17.00
CA GLU A 103 -6.12 4.42 16.22
C GLU A 103 -6.01 4.78 14.74
N GLY A 104 -7.01 5.48 14.19
CA GLY A 104 -6.97 6.01 12.83
C GLY A 104 -5.81 7.00 12.63
N SER A 105 -5.60 7.91 13.59
CA SER A 105 -4.48 8.87 13.51
C SER A 105 -3.12 8.19 13.59
N LEU A 106 -3.00 7.12 14.38
CA LEU A 106 -1.78 6.30 14.49
C LEU A 106 -1.46 5.62 13.15
N LEU A 107 -2.47 5.03 12.50
CA LEU A 107 -2.32 4.42 11.17
C LEU A 107 -1.84 5.44 10.13
N CYS A 108 -2.43 6.65 10.11
CA CYS A 108 -1.99 7.72 9.23
C CYS A 108 -0.54 8.15 9.53
N ALA A 109 -0.16 8.27 10.80
CA ALA A 109 1.21 8.61 11.18
C ALA A 109 2.21 7.52 10.75
N CYS A 110 1.88 6.24 10.93
CA CYS A 110 2.68 5.13 10.43
C CYS A 110 2.84 5.19 8.91
N TYR A 111 1.77 5.48 8.16
CA TYR A 111 1.84 5.62 6.70
C TYR A 111 2.76 6.76 6.27
N VAL A 112 2.67 7.93 6.93
CA VAL A 112 3.56 9.07 6.65
C VAL A 112 5.02 8.74 6.99
N MET A 113 5.28 8.03 8.09
CA MET A 113 6.65 7.59 8.43
C MET A 113 7.22 6.63 7.40
N VAL A 114 6.43 5.68 6.89
CA VAL A 114 6.86 4.77 5.82
C VAL A 114 7.15 5.56 4.53
N GLY A 115 6.28 6.51 4.17
CA GLY A 115 6.50 7.37 3.00
C GLY A 115 7.74 8.25 3.12
N ALA A 116 7.99 8.80 4.31
CA ALA A 116 9.23 9.55 4.59
C ALA A 116 10.47 8.65 4.50
N GLY A 117 10.40 7.43 5.05
CA GLY A 117 11.46 6.42 4.93
C GLY A 117 11.76 6.07 3.48
N ALA A 118 10.72 5.86 2.66
CA ALA A 118 10.86 5.59 1.23
C ALA A 118 11.48 6.78 0.46
N CYS A 119 11.22 8.01 0.88
CA CYS A 119 11.81 9.22 0.26
C CYS A 119 13.28 9.43 0.64
N LEU A 120 13.70 8.94 1.81
CA LEU A 120 15.06 9.09 2.33
C LEU A 120 15.99 7.93 1.97
N LEU A 121 15.44 6.78 1.56
CA LEU A 121 16.24 5.68 1.02
C LEU A 121 16.80 6.10 -0.35
N PRO A 122 18.13 6.10 -0.54
CA PRO A 122 18.70 6.27 -1.87
C PRO A 122 18.26 5.10 -2.75
N ASP A 123 17.87 5.40 -4.00
CA ASP A 123 17.49 4.37 -4.98
C ASP A 123 18.56 3.28 -4.99
N SER A 124 18.16 2.04 -4.70
CA SER A 124 19.01 0.86 -4.84
C SER A 124 19.19 0.56 -6.33
N SER A 125 19.88 1.46 -7.04
CA SER A 125 20.46 1.22 -8.35
C SER A 125 21.91 0.76 -8.14
N ALA A 126 22.08 -0.52 -7.85
CA ALA A 126 23.34 -1.25 -8.03
C ALA A 126 23.07 -2.49 -8.87
#